data_AF-A0A0F3QDA4-F1
#
_entry.id   AF-A0A0F3QDA4-F1
#
_cell.length_a   1.000
_cell.length_b   1.000
_cell.length_c   1.000
_cell.angle_alpha   90.00
_cell.angle_beta   90.00
_cell.angle_gamma   90.00
#
_symmetry.space_group_name_H-M   'P 1'
#
loop_
_entity.id
_entity.type
_entity.pdbx_description
1 polymer ?
#
loop_
_entity_poly.entity_id
_entity_poly.type
_entity_poly.pdbx_seq_one_letter_code
_entity_poly.pdbx_strand_id
1 'polypeptide(L)'
;MPRLIILKESNFEYDRIYVNNLKYQWQIKSLEVVLNYLNISEDKLLVVNSDCIIQASNLIVPSVPFIPVKGTALPFWLKKDLRNIFLKNNKDDIKTYDKIYISRKYASSRKIINEEKLIEEIEKIGFKVIYLELLSPHEQAQIFNKAKIIIGIHGSGFANLIFATPKCKVVEIDHGTNPPRSFYKRMANYMSCDYYPYYVDQTTEEHLEDDIKIDINKFMKFFNDLDK
;
A
#
# COMPACT_ATOMS: atom_id res chain seq x y z
N MET A 1 3.04 -5.43 -11.50
CA MET A 1 1.56 -5.46 -11.67
C MET A 1 1.08 -4.44 -12.70
N PRO A 2 1.19 -3.10 -12.55
CA PRO A 2 0.63 -2.16 -13.54
C PRO A 2 1.17 -2.34 -14.98
N ARG A 3 2.44 -2.74 -15.10
CA ARG A 3 3.10 -3.05 -16.37
C ARG A 3 2.50 -4.25 -17.10
N LEU A 4 1.91 -5.21 -16.39
CA LEU A 4 1.22 -6.36 -17.01
C LEU A 4 -0.12 -5.94 -17.62
N ILE A 5 -0.82 -4.98 -16.98
CA ILE A 5 -2.04 -4.39 -17.53
C ILE A 5 -1.70 -3.65 -18.83
N ILE A 6 -0.66 -2.81 -18.82
CA ILE A 6 -0.18 -2.12 -20.04
C ILE A 6 0.15 -3.13 -21.14
N LEU A 7 0.90 -4.19 -20.82
CA LEU A 7 1.27 -5.23 -21.78
C LEU A 7 0.03 -5.87 -22.42
N LYS A 8 -0.98 -6.20 -21.60
CA LYS A 8 -2.25 -6.78 -22.07
C LYS A 8 -3.00 -5.83 -23.00
N GLU A 9 -3.14 -4.56 -22.62
CA GLU A 9 -3.84 -3.53 -23.41
C GLU A 9 -3.09 -3.16 -24.70
N SER A 10 -1.78 -3.32 -24.74
CA SER A 10 -0.97 -3.00 -25.93
C SER A 10 -1.10 -4.03 -27.06
N ASN A 11 -1.67 -5.21 -26.78
CA ASN A 11 -1.89 -6.29 -27.75
C ASN A 11 -0.63 -6.70 -28.53
N PHE A 12 0.56 -6.57 -27.93
CA PHE A 12 1.79 -7.12 -28.49
C PHE A 12 1.84 -8.63 -28.30
N GLU A 13 2.37 -9.35 -29.29
CA GLU A 13 2.70 -10.76 -29.14
C GLU A 13 3.98 -10.94 -28.31
N TYR A 14 3.98 -11.95 -27.44
CA TYR A 14 5.13 -12.31 -26.61
C TYR A 14 5.06 -13.78 -26.15
N ASP A 15 6.23 -14.40 -26.07
CA ASP A 15 6.39 -15.81 -25.67
C ASP A 15 6.70 -15.99 -24.18
N ARG A 16 7.37 -15.00 -23.57
CA ARG A 16 7.84 -15.04 -22.18
C ARG A 16 7.69 -13.67 -21.51
N ILE A 17 7.51 -13.69 -20.18
CA ILE A 17 7.52 -12.53 -19.30
C ILE A 17 8.62 -12.74 -18.28
N TYR A 18 9.65 -11.91 -18.34
CA TYR A 18 10.69 -11.90 -17.33
C TYR A 18 10.21 -11.21 -16.05
N VAL A 19 10.37 -11.88 -14.92
CA VAL A 19 10.11 -11.32 -13.58
C VAL A 19 11.30 -11.60 -12.67
N ASN A 20 11.81 -10.55 -12.03
CA ASN A 20 12.88 -10.68 -11.05
C ASN A 20 12.45 -10.34 -9.64
N ASN A 21 13.23 -10.79 -8.65
CA ASN A 21 13.08 -10.44 -7.24
C ASN A 21 11.69 -10.79 -6.64
N LEU A 22 11.13 -11.94 -7.00
CA LEU A 22 9.99 -12.54 -6.32
C LEU A 22 10.49 -13.33 -5.10
N LYS A 23 10.75 -12.61 -4.01
CA LYS A 23 11.32 -13.17 -2.76
C LYS A 23 10.28 -13.36 -1.66
N TYR A 24 9.20 -12.58 -1.70
CA TYR A 24 8.20 -12.54 -0.63
C TYR A 24 6.87 -13.14 -1.06
N GLN A 25 6.22 -13.87 -0.15
CA GLN A 25 4.92 -14.51 -0.38
C GLN A 25 3.84 -13.53 -0.88
N TRP A 26 3.83 -12.30 -0.37
CA TRP A 26 2.88 -11.28 -0.82
C TRP A 26 3.09 -10.87 -2.28
N GLN A 27 4.33 -10.88 -2.79
CA GLN A 27 4.63 -10.57 -4.19
C GLN A 27 4.07 -11.64 -5.11
N ILE A 28 4.28 -12.91 -4.72
CA ILE A 28 3.79 -14.10 -5.45
C ILE A 28 2.27 -14.08 -5.51
N LYS A 29 1.60 -13.99 -4.34
CA LYS A 29 0.13 -13.94 -4.27
C LYS A 29 -0.45 -12.78 -5.07
N SER A 30 0.16 -11.59 -5.00
CA SER A 30 -0.33 -10.44 -5.79
C SER A 30 -0.13 -10.64 -7.29
N LEU A 31 0.95 -11.31 -7.70
CA LEU A 31 1.21 -11.64 -9.10
C LEU A 31 0.20 -12.66 -9.62
N GLU A 32 -0.04 -13.76 -8.88
CA GLU A 32 -1.02 -14.79 -9.23
C GLU A 32 -2.41 -14.19 -9.48
N VAL A 33 -2.88 -13.31 -8.58
CA VAL A 33 -4.17 -12.63 -8.73
C VAL A 33 -4.23 -11.82 -10.03
N VAL A 34 -3.16 -11.09 -10.36
CA VAL A 34 -3.10 -10.27 -11.58
C VAL A 34 -3.02 -11.14 -12.84
N LEU A 35 -2.24 -12.23 -12.83
CA LEU A 35 -2.13 -13.14 -13.97
C LEU A 35 -3.46 -13.82 -14.27
N ASN A 36 -4.14 -14.31 -13.23
CA ASN A 36 -5.47 -14.91 -13.33
C ASN A 36 -6.48 -13.92 -13.92
N TYR A 37 -6.49 -12.67 -13.42
CA TYR A 37 -7.40 -11.65 -13.95
C TYR A 37 -7.12 -11.31 -15.42
N LEU A 38 -5.85 -11.27 -15.83
CA LEU A 38 -5.45 -10.92 -17.19
C LEU A 38 -5.46 -12.12 -18.16
N ASN A 39 -5.80 -13.32 -17.67
CA ASN A 39 -5.69 -14.60 -18.38
C ASN A 39 -4.29 -14.79 -18.99
N ILE A 40 -3.25 -14.55 -18.19
CA ILE A 40 -1.86 -14.80 -18.55
C ILE A 40 -1.43 -16.09 -17.88
N SER A 41 -1.06 -17.09 -18.68
CA SER A 41 -0.63 -18.38 -18.16
C SER A 41 0.74 -18.31 -17.48
N GLU A 42 0.90 -19.05 -16.38
CA GLU A 42 2.12 -19.05 -15.57
C GLU A 42 3.33 -19.63 -16.31
N ASP A 43 3.14 -20.50 -17.31
CA ASP A 43 4.21 -21.05 -18.16
C ASP A 43 4.93 -19.97 -18.99
N LYS A 44 4.29 -18.81 -19.18
CA LYS A 44 4.96 -17.66 -19.80
C LYS A 44 5.94 -16.98 -18.86
N LEU A 45 5.88 -17.21 -17.55
CA LEU A 45 6.78 -16.55 -16.60
C LEU A 45 8.18 -17.17 -16.65
N LEU A 46 9.17 -16.29 -16.81
CA LEU A 46 10.56 -16.58 -16.53
C LEU A 46 10.94 -15.86 -15.24
N VAL A 47 10.82 -16.55 -14.11
CA VAL A 47 11.16 -16.02 -12.79
C VAL A 47 12.63 -16.26 -12.50
N VAL A 48 13.40 -15.19 -12.27
CA VAL A 48 14.82 -15.29 -11.91
C VAL A 48 15.12 -14.47 -10.66
N ASN A 49 15.65 -15.13 -9.63
CA ASN A 49 15.96 -14.53 -8.33
C ASN A 49 17.48 -14.41 -8.05
N SER A 50 18.29 -14.58 -9.09
CA SER A 50 19.75 -14.46 -9.08
C SER A 50 20.23 -13.61 -10.26
N ASP A 51 21.52 -13.33 -10.31
CA ASP A 51 22.13 -12.72 -11.49
C ASP A 51 21.93 -13.63 -12.72
N CYS A 52 21.55 -13.02 -13.84
CA CYS A 52 21.36 -13.72 -15.10
C CYS A 52 21.59 -12.80 -16.29
N ILE A 53 21.87 -13.42 -17.45
CA ILE A 53 21.89 -12.75 -18.75
C ILE A 53 20.72 -13.31 -19.55
N ILE A 54 19.88 -12.41 -20.06
CA ILE A 54 18.71 -12.77 -20.89
C ILE A 54 18.93 -12.20 -22.27
N GLN A 55 18.79 -13.05 -23.28
CA GLN A 55 18.82 -12.67 -24.69
C GLN A 55 17.44 -12.91 -25.28
N ALA A 56 16.96 -11.96 -26.08
CA ALA A 56 15.70 -12.04 -26.81
C ALA A 56 15.86 -11.37 -28.18
N SER A 57 15.17 -11.87 -29.20
CA SER A 57 15.14 -11.22 -30.52
C SER A 57 14.39 -9.88 -30.45
N ASN A 58 13.39 -9.78 -29.58
CA ASN A 58 12.62 -8.56 -29.32
C ASN A 58 12.43 -8.39 -27.81
N LEU A 59 12.68 -7.19 -27.28
CA LEU A 59 12.48 -6.85 -25.88
C LEU A 59 11.39 -5.79 -25.73
N ILE A 60 10.27 -6.17 -25.10
CA ILE A 60 9.19 -5.24 -24.76
C ILE A 60 9.40 -4.76 -23.33
N VAL A 61 9.52 -3.44 -23.15
CA VAL A 61 9.65 -2.82 -21.82
C VAL A 61 8.47 -1.88 -21.57
N PRO A 62 7.41 -2.34 -20.88
CA PRO A 62 6.28 -1.48 -20.56
C PRO A 62 6.71 -0.31 -19.67
N SER A 63 6.18 0.87 -19.95
CA SER A 63 6.46 2.09 -19.18
C SER A 63 5.99 1.98 -17.73
N VAL A 64 6.59 2.76 -16.83
CA VAL A 64 6.12 2.89 -15.45
C VAL A 64 4.99 3.92 -15.41
N PRO A 65 3.73 3.53 -15.16
CA PRO A 65 2.58 4.41 -15.36
C PRO A 65 2.43 5.49 -14.29
N PHE A 66 3.05 5.28 -13.12
CA PHE A 66 2.85 6.15 -11.97
C PHE A 66 4.08 6.12 -11.07
N ILE A 67 4.68 7.29 -10.86
CA ILE A 67 5.80 7.54 -9.95
C ILE A 67 5.43 8.76 -9.09
N PRO A 68 4.84 8.55 -7.91
CA PRO A 68 4.17 9.64 -7.19
C PRO A 68 5.13 10.70 -6.67
N VAL A 69 6.38 10.30 -6.37
CA VAL A 69 7.46 11.22 -6.00
C VAL A 69 7.80 12.20 -7.12
N LYS A 70 7.61 11.82 -8.38
CA LYS A 70 7.85 12.68 -9.56
C LYS A 70 6.65 13.55 -9.94
N GLY A 71 5.56 13.49 -9.18
CA GLY A 71 4.36 14.30 -9.45
C GLY A 71 3.56 13.84 -10.67
N THR A 72 3.81 12.63 -11.18
CA THR A 72 3.02 12.06 -12.28
C THR A 72 1.58 11.87 -11.84
N ALA A 73 0.63 12.30 -12.68
CA ALA A 73 -0.79 12.04 -12.44
C ALA A 73 -1.07 10.54 -12.33
N LEU A 74 -1.91 10.14 -11.37
CA LEU A 74 -2.39 8.76 -11.29
C LEU A 74 -3.35 8.50 -12.46
N PRO A 75 -3.04 7.57 -13.39
CA PRO A 75 -3.94 7.30 -14.50
C PRO A 75 -5.27 6.71 -14.03
N PHE A 76 -6.39 7.14 -14.62
CA PHE A 76 -7.72 6.66 -14.25
C PHE A 76 -7.86 5.14 -14.42
N TRP A 77 -7.32 4.60 -15.52
CA TRP A 77 -7.31 3.16 -15.78
C TRP A 77 -6.62 2.40 -14.65
N LEU A 78 -5.52 2.92 -14.09
CA LEU A 78 -4.77 2.23 -13.06
C LEU A 78 -5.60 2.03 -11.78
N LYS A 79 -6.30 3.08 -11.34
CA LYS A 79 -7.26 2.99 -10.22
C LYS A 79 -8.38 2.01 -10.54
N LYS A 80 -9.00 2.14 -11.73
CA LYS A 80 -10.12 1.32 -12.15
C LYS A 80 -9.76 -0.16 -12.19
N ASP A 81 -8.66 -0.52 -12.84
CA ASP A 81 -8.28 -1.91 -13.09
C ASP A 81 -7.78 -2.57 -11.83
N LEU A 82 -6.98 -1.90 -10.99
CA LEU A 82 -6.59 -2.47 -9.71
C LEU A 82 -7.81 -2.74 -8.82
N ARG A 83 -8.78 -1.83 -8.79
CA ARG A 83 -10.04 -2.07 -8.06
C ARG A 83 -10.82 -3.24 -8.65
N ASN A 84 -10.89 -3.37 -9.97
CA ASN A 84 -11.55 -4.52 -10.60
C ASN A 84 -10.84 -5.84 -10.30
N ILE A 85 -9.50 -5.84 -10.27
CA ILE A 85 -8.68 -7.02 -9.98
C ILE A 85 -8.90 -7.48 -8.53
N PHE A 86 -8.81 -6.56 -7.57
CA PHE A 86 -8.71 -6.92 -6.15
C PHE A 86 -10.03 -6.76 -5.35
N LEU A 87 -11.04 -6.06 -5.87
CA LEU A 87 -12.34 -5.91 -5.20
C LEU A 87 -13.47 -6.74 -5.82
N LYS A 88 -13.36 -7.11 -7.10
CA LYS A 88 -14.43 -7.83 -7.81
C LYS A 88 -14.34 -9.33 -7.54
N ASN A 89 -15.49 -10.01 -7.51
CA ASN A 89 -15.63 -11.47 -7.43
C ASN A 89 -15.16 -12.16 -6.13
N ASN A 90 -14.99 -11.42 -5.03
CA ASN A 90 -14.73 -12.08 -3.75
C ASN A 90 -16.00 -12.69 -3.17
N LYS A 91 -15.97 -14.02 -3.03
CA LYS A 91 -17.02 -14.83 -2.37
C LYS A 91 -16.77 -15.00 -0.87
N ASP A 92 -15.63 -14.53 -0.38
CA ASP A 92 -15.24 -14.67 1.01
C ASP A 92 -15.93 -13.61 1.87
N ASP A 93 -16.51 -14.03 3.00
CA ASP A 93 -16.98 -13.14 4.06
C ASP A 93 -15.76 -12.51 4.77
N ILE A 94 -15.11 -11.58 4.08
CA ILE A 94 -13.96 -10.85 4.60
C ILE A 94 -14.43 -9.89 5.68
N LYS A 95 -13.89 -10.08 6.88
CA LYS A 95 -14.17 -9.19 8.00
C LYS A 95 -13.54 -7.81 7.76
N THR A 96 -14.37 -6.78 7.76
CA THR A 96 -13.95 -5.38 7.58
C THR A 96 -14.28 -4.51 8.78
N TYR A 97 -13.69 -3.33 8.83
CA TYR A 97 -13.77 -2.42 9.98
C TYR A 97 -13.84 -0.97 9.51
N ASP A 98 -14.64 -0.15 10.20
CA ASP A 98 -14.76 1.28 9.89
C ASP A 98 -13.50 2.07 10.29
N LYS A 99 -12.81 1.66 11.36
CA LYS A 99 -11.60 2.31 11.88
C LYS A 99 -10.46 1.29 11.93
N ILE A 100 -9.38 1.54 11.20
CA ILE A 100 -8.22 0.64 11.16
C ILE A 100 -6.92 1.35 11.50
N TYR A 101 -6.07 0.63 12.20
CA TYR A 101 -4.68 1.00 12.45
C TYR A 101 -3.77 0.01 11.74
N ILE A 102 -2.92 0.51 10.84
CA ILE A 102 -1.94 -0.28 10.11
C ILE A 102 -0.67 -0.38 10.94
N SER A 103 -0.48 -1.53 11.57
CA SER A 103 0.73 -1.81 12.35
C SER A 103 1.88 -2.17 11.43
N ARG A 104 3.10 -1.80 11.86
CA ARG A 104 4.36 -2.21 11.23
C ARG A 104 5.16 -3.17 12.12
N LYS A 105 4.53 -3.86 13.08
CA LYS A 105 5.18 -4.78 14.02
C LYS A 105 6.11 -5.81 13.37
N TYR A 106 5.76 -6.30 12.18
CA TYR A 106 6.56 -7.29 11.43
C TYR A 106 7.49 -6.69 10.36
N ALA A 107 7.53 -5.36 10.24
CA ALA A 107 8.44 -4.68 9.32
C ALA A 107 9.86 -4.59 9.89
N SER A 108 10.86 -4.51 9.01
CA SER A 108 12.26 -4.38 9.40
C SER A 108 12.62 -2.98 9.94
N SER A 109 11.90 -1.94 9.51
CA SER A 109 12.20 -0.53 9.81
C SER A 109 10.95 0.34 9.79
N ARG A 110 11.08 1.58 10.29
CA ARG A 110 9.98 2.54 10.52
C ARG A 110 8.89 1.93 11.38
N LYS A 111 9.23 1.53 12.61
CA LYS A 111 8.29 1.05 13.63
C LYS A 111 8.04 2.13 14.67
N ILE A 112 6.91 2.03 15.37
CA ILE A 112 6.66 2.82 16.58
C ILE A 112 7.20 1.99 17.76
N ILE A 113 8.22 2.46 18.46
CA ILE A 113 8.88 1.68 19.52
C ILE A 113 7.92 1.40 20.67
N ASN A 114 7.04 2.35 20.98
CA ASN A 114 6.00 2.25 21.99
C ASN A 114 4.60 1.96 21.39
N GLU A 115 4.53 1.19 20.30
CA GLU A 115 3.28 0.87 19.58
C GLU A 115 2.20 0.26 20.48
N GLU A 116 2.57 -0.59 21.44
CA GLU A 116 1.60 -1.26 22.34
C GLU A 116 0.75 -0.25 23.12
N LYS A 117 1.36 0.83 23.62
CA LYS A 117 0.64 1.92 24.31
C LYS A 117 -0.30 2.67 23.38
N LEU A 118 0.07 2.81 22.11
CA LEU A 118 -0.79 3.43 21.11
C LEU A 118 -1.98 2.54 20.79
N ILE A 119 -1.74 1.24 20.60
CA ILE A 119 -2.78 0.23 20.37
C ILE A 119 -3.80 0.23 21.50
N GLU A 120 -3.35 0.22 22.76
CA GLU A 120 -4.24 0.27 23.94
C GLU A 120 -5.22 1.46 23.91
N GLU A 121 -4.78 2.64 23.49
CA GLU A 121 -5.64 3.83 23.44
C GLU A 121 -6.57 3.85 22.22
N ILE A 122 -6.09 3.47 21.04
CA ILE A 122 -6.90 3.50 19.82
C ILE A 122 -7.96 2.38 19.81
N GLU A 123 -7.68 1.23 20.41
CA GLU A 123 -8.69 0.16 20.53
C GLU A 123 -9.88 0.59 21.40
N LYS A 124 -9.65 1.40 22.45
CA LYS A 124 -10.73 1.96 23.31
C LYS A 124 -11.70 2.85 22.52
N ILE A 125 -11.24 3.47 21.43
CA ILE A 125 -12.06 4.31 20.54
C ILE A 125 -12.50 3.59 19.25
N GLY A 126 -12.38 2.25 19.24
CA GLY A 126 -12.97 1.36 18.25
C GLY A 126 -12.09 1.06 17.03
N PHE A 127 -10.79 1.34 17.08
CA PHE A 127 -9.88 0.92 16.01
C PHE A 127 -9.61 -0.58 16.06
N LYS A 128 -9.49 -1.17 14.87
CA LYS A 128 -8.91 -2.51 14.71
C LYS A 128 -7.46 -2.41 14.25
N VAL A 129 -6.56 -3.10 14.95
CA VAL A 129 -5.17 -3.30 14.49
C VAL A 129 -5.13 -4.30 13.34
N ILE A 130 -4.49 -3.90 12.24
CA ILE A 130 -4.32 -4.66 11.01
C ILE A 130 -2.83 -4.87 10.74
N TYR A 131 -2.44 -6.13 10.52
CA TYR A 131 -1.09 -6.54 10.10
C TYR A 131 -1.18 -7.00 8.64
N LEU A 132 -0.80 -6.14 7.70
CA LEU A 132 -1.03 -6.38 6.27
C LEU A 132 -0.26 -7.60 5.75
N GLU A 133 0.90 -7.89 6.34
CA GLU A 133 1.75 -9.03 5.99
C GLU A 133 1.06 -10.38 6.22
N LEU A 134 0.04 -10.42 7.09
CA LEU A 134 -0.74 -11.63 7.39
C LEU A 134 -1.98 -11.78 6.49
N LEU A 135 -2.26 -10.80 5.63
CA LEU A 135 -3.46 -10.73 4.82
C LEU A 135 -3.17 -10.95 3.33
N SER A 136 -4.08 -11.62 2.66
CA SER A 136 -4.10 -11.71 1.20
C SER A 136 -4.30 -10.31 0.57
N PRO A 137 -3.86 -10.10 -0.69
CA PRO A 137 -4.10 -8.84 -1.39
C PRO A 137 -5.58 -8.46 -1.49
N HIS A 138 -6.44 -9.48 -1.60
CA HIS A 138 -7.89 -9.34 -1.60
C HIS A 138 -8.43 -8.83 -0.26
N GLU A 139 -8.01 -9.42 0.86
CA GLU A 139 -8.40 -8.95 2.19
C GLU A 139 -7.93 -7.52 2.46
N GLN A 140 -6.68 -7.20 2.09
CA GLN A 140 -6.14 -5.85 2.20
C GLN A 140 -7.00 -4.85 1.42
N ALA A 141 -7.33 -5.16 0.16
CA ALA A 141 -8.15 -4.29 -0.67
C ALA A 141 -9.55 -4.08 -0.08
N GLN A 142 -10.21 -5.13 0.41
CA GLN A 142 -11.55 -5.04 1.02
C GLN A 142 -11.54 -4.23 2.32
N ILE A 143 -10.55 -4.45 3.19
CA ILE A 143 -10.40 -3.71 4.45
C ILE A 143 -10.22 -2.21 4.16
N PHE A 144 -9.30 -1.85 3.26
CA PHE A 144 -9.12 -0.45 2.86
C PHE A 144 -10.35 0.13 2.17
N ASN A 145 -11.10 -0.69 1.41
CA ASN A 145 -12.30 -0.24 0.73
C ASN A 145 -13.48 0.08 1.67
N LYS A 146 -13.53 -0.53 2.86
CA LYS A 146 -14.58 -0.30 3.85
C LYS A 146 -14.18 0.66 4.96
N ALA A 147 -12.88 0.87 5.18
CA ALA A 147 -12.40 1.79 6.20
C ALA A 147 -12.87 3.23 5.97
N LYS A 148 -13.36 3.86 7.04
CA LYS A 148 -13.70 5.29 7.12
C LYS A 148 -12.54 6.10 7.71
N ILE A 149 -11.73 5.48 8.57
CA ILE A 149 -10.54 6.07 9.16
C ILE A 149 -9.38 5.07 9.11
N ILE A 150 -8.25 5.51 8.57
CA ILE A 150 -7.02 4.73 8.46
C ILE A 150 -5.91 5.49 9.17
N ILE A 151 -5.36 4.91 10.24
CA ILE A 151 -4.18 5.42 10.93
C ILE A 151 -3.00 4.48 10.62
N GLY A 152 -1.81 5.01 10.43
CA GLY A 152 -0.61 4.19 10.35
C GLY A 152 0.65 5.01 10.28
N ILE A 153 1.79 4.38 10.54
CA ILE A 153 3.11 4.97 10.33
C ILE A 153 3.50 4.91 8.85
N HIS A 154 4.18 5.95 8.36
CA HIS A 154 4.65 6.08 6.98
C HIS A 154 5.27 4.77 6.46
N GLY A 155 4.75 4.26 5.35
CA GLY A 155 5.28 3.04 4.74
C GLY A 155 4.40 2.47 3.65
N SER A 156 4.94 1.45 2.96
CA SER A 156 4.33 0.81 1.77
C SER A 156 2.89 0.31 1.97
N GLY A 157 2.46 0.05 3.21
CA GLY A 157 1.07 -0.32 3.50
C GLY A 157 0.04 0.68 2.98
N PHE A 158 0.37 1.97 2.95
CA PHE A 158 -0.49 3.02 2.41
C PHE A 158 -0.62 2.98 0.88
N ALA A 159 0.13 2.13 0.16
CA ALA A 159 -0.14 1.90 -1.27
C ALA A 159 -1.56 1.35 -1.49
N ASN A 160 -2.13 0.67 -0.49
CA ASN A 160 -3.51 0.19 -0.49
C ASN A 160 -4.56 1.31 -0.44
N LEU A 161 -4.17 2.58 -0.21
CA LEU A 161 -5.10 3.71 -0.31
C LEU A 161 -5.81 3.79 -1.66
N ILE A 162 -5.25 3.22 -2.73
CA ILE A 162 -5.92 3.11 -4.04
C ILE A 162 -7.29 2.39 -3.97
N PHE A 163 -7.52 1.60 -2.92
CA PHE A 163 -8.77 0.90 -2.65
C PHE A 163 -9.74 1.68 -1.74
N ALA A 164 -9.26 2.72 -1.05
CA ALA A 164 -10.07 3.56 -0.18
C ALA A 164 -11.21 4.25 -0.94
N THR A 165 -12.31 4.50 -0.25
CA THR A 165 -13.45 5.26 -0.78
C THR A 165 -13.32 6.75 -0.46
N PRO A 166 -13.94 7.63 -1.26
CA PRO A 166 -13.96 9.07 -0.98
C PRO A 166 -14.39 9.38 0.45
N LYS A 167 -13.83 10.45 1.02
CA LYS A 167 -14.04 10.92 2.40
C LYS A 167 -13.50 10.00 3.50
N CYS A 168 -12.72 8.97 3.16
CA CYS A 168 -11.93 8.27 4.17
C CYS A 168 -10.93 9.25 4.80
N LYS A 169 -10.88 9.31 6.13
CA LYS A 169 -9.84 10.05 6.86
C LYS A 169 -8.58 9.21 6.92
N VAL A 170 -7.44 9.79 6.54
CA VAL A 170 -6.13 9.12 6.52
C VAL A 170 -5.19 9.88 7.44
N VAL A 171 -4.79 9.27 8.54
CA VAL A 171 -3.80 9.81 9.47
C VAL A 171 -2.48 9.10 9.24
N GLU A 172 -1.49 9.84 8.73
CA GLU A 172 -0.15 9.33 8.52
C GLU A 172 0.77 9.83 9.63
N ILE A 173 1.31 8.89 10.40
CA ILE A 173 2.32 9.15 11.43
C ILE A 173 3.70 9.10 10.76
N ASP A 174 4.48 10.18 10.83
CA ASP A 174 5.85 10.23 10.31
C ASP A 174 6.75 11.02 11.26
N HIS A 175 8.05 11.03 11.03
CA HIS A 175 8.99 11.88 11.77
C HIS A 175 9.13 13.30 11.21
N GLY A 176 8.49 13.59 10.08
CA GLY A 176 8.54 14.91 9.46
C GLY A 176 9.90 15.16 8.80
N THR A 177 9.98 14.90 7.49
CA THR A 177 11.18 15.20 6.70
C THR A 177 11.14 16.64 6.17
N ASN A 178 12.30 17.20 5.83
CA ASN A 178 12.39 18.45 5.08
C ASN A 178 13.16 18.23 3.75
N PRO A 179 12.50 18.25 2.58
CA PRO A 179 11.07 18.52 2.38
C PRO A 179 10.18 17.36 2.86
N PRO A 180 8.90 17.62 3.21
CA PRO A 180 7.97 16.58 3.63
C PRO A 180 7.71 15.54 2.55
N ARG A 181 7.57 14.28 2.95
CA ARG A 181 7.10 13.22 2.05
C ARG A 181 5.67 13.53 1.62
N SER A 182 5.47 13.69 0.32
CA SER A 182 4.16 14.04 -0.25
C SER A 182 3.45 12.86 -0.94
N PHE A 183 4.06 11.67 -0.93
CA PHE A 183 3.56 10.51 -1.67
C PHE A 183 2.13 10.12 -1.28
N TYR A 184 1.89 9.83 0.01
CA TYR A 184 0.59 9.33 0.45
C TYR A 184 -0.45 10.45 0.57
N LYS A 185 -0.02 11.69 0.84
CA LYS A 185 -0.87 12.88 0.65
C LYS A 185 -1.42 12.96 -0.77
N ARG A 186 -0.55 12.82 -1.78
CA ARG A 186 -0.98 12.81 -3.19
C ARG A 186 -1.91 11.64 -3.49
N MET A 187 -1.59 10.44 -3.01
CA MET A 187 -2.45 9.26 -3.17
C MET A 187 -3.83 9.47 -2.55
N ALA A 188 -3.91 9.95 -1.31
CA ALA A 188 -5.16 10.25 -0.62
C ALA A 188 -5.99 11.28 -1.42
N ASN A 189 -5.36 12.34 -1.92
CA ASN A 189 -6.03 13.33 -2.77
C ASN A 189 -6.60 12.71 -4.06
N TYR A 190 -5.87 11.83 -4.75
CA TYR A 190 -6.39 11.12 -5.93
C TYR A 190 -7.59 10.21 -5.60
N MET A 191 -7.70 9.76 -4.36
CA MET A 191 -8.81 8.96 -3.87
C MET A 191 -9.92 9.80 -3.25
N SER A 192 -9.79 11.13 -3.26
CA SER A 192 -10.71 12.07 -2.61
C SER A 192 -10.88 11.77 -1.12
N CYS A 193 -9.78 11.38 -0.46
CA CYS A 193 -9.68 11.13 0.98
C CYS A 193 -9.17 12.40 1.70
N ASP A 194 -9.54 12.55 2.96
CA ASP A 194 -9.07 13.63 3.82
C ASP A 194 -7.78 13.19 4.50
N TYR A 195 -6.69 13.92 4.27
CA TYR A 195 -5.35 13.51 4.70
C TYR A 195 -4.80 14.41 5.82
N TYR A 196 -4.33 13.78 6.90
CA TYR A 196 -3.86 14.42 8.11
C TYR A 196 -2.49 13.87 8.51
N PRO A 197 -1.38 14.60 8.28
CA PRO A 197 -0.09 14.18 8.76
C PRO A 197 0.01 14.44 10.27
N TYR A 198 0.59 13.49 11.01
CA TYR A 198 0.98 13.65 12.40
C TYR A 198 2.50 13.43 12.50
N TYR A 199 3.23 14.46 12.92
CA TYR A 199 4.68 14.39 13.05
C TYR A 199 5.08 14.17 14.50
N VAL A 200 5.92 13.16 14.75
CA VAL A 200 6.47 12.91 16.09
C VAL A 200 7.61 13.87 16.42
N ASP A 201 7.84 14.09 17.72
CA ASP A 201 8.91 14.95 18.21
C ASP A 201 10.28 14.23 18.26
N GLN A 202 10.32 12.88 18.24
CA GLN A 202 11.53 12.09 18.49
C GLN A 202 11.70 10.94 17.47
N THR A 203 12.86 10.92 16.82
CA THR A 203 13.41 9.75 16.11
C THR A 203 14.58 9.15 16.87
N THR A 204 14.92 7.89 16.58
CA THR A 204 16.10 7.25 17.18
C THR A 204 17.41 7.88 16.70
N GLU A 205 17.52 8.18 15.40
CA GLU A 205 18.59 8.93 14.71
C GLU A 205 17.92 9.67 13.51
N GLU A 206 18.58 10.64 12.86
CA GLU A 206 17.96 11.44 11.78
C GLU A 206 17.93 10.71 10.41
N HIS A 207 17.65 9.41 10.38
CA HIS A 207 17.56 8.64 9.14
C HIS A 207 16.11 8.37 8.71
N LEU A 208 15.88 8.35 7.39
CA LEU A 208 14.54 8.19 6.79
C LEU A 208 13.85 6.87 7.16
N GLU A 209 14.61 5.87 7.61
CA GLU A 209 14.09 4.54 7.92
C GLU A 209 13.87 4.31 9.42
N ASP A 210 14.07 5.34 10.22
CA ASP A 210 14.16 5.17 11.66
C ASP A 210 12.86 4.82 12.34
N ASP A 211 13.02 4.06 13.41
CA ASP A 211 11.96 3.83 14.36
C ASP A 211 11.66 5.13 15.10
N ILE A 212 10.39 5.33 15.42
CA ILE A 212 9.90 6.56 16.03
C ILE A 212 9.32 6.27 17.41
N LYS A 213 9.30 7.29 18.25
CA LYS A 213 8.58 7.25 19.52
C LYS A 213 7.46 8.29 19.49
N ILE A 214 6.25 7.85 19.83
CA ILE A 214 5.06 8.69 19.80
C ILE A 214 4.66 9.14 21.21
N ASP A 215 4.32 10.41 21.36
CA ASP A 215 3.64 10.91 22.56
C ASP A 215 2.14 10.59 22.44
N ILE A 216 1.71 9.59 23.21
CA ILE A 216 0.34 9.05 23.17
C ILE A 216 -0.69 10.12 23.51
N ASN A 217 -0.42 10.96 24.52
CA ASN A 217 -1.38 11.99 24.94
C ASN A 217 -1.53 13.08 23.88
N LYS A 218 -0.41 13.51 23.27
CA LYS A 218 -0.45 14.47 22.16
C LYS A 218 -1.17 13.88 20.94
N PHE A 219 -0.91 12.62 20.61
CA PHE A 219 -1.56 11.95 19.49
C PHE A 219 -3.07 11.82 19.70
N MET A 220 -3.51 11.36 20.87
CA MET A 220 -4.93 11.23 21.18
C MET A 220 -5.65 12.58 21.21
N LYS A 221 -4.98 13.64 21.70
CA LYS A 221 -5.50 15.01 21.62
C LYS A 221 -5.69 15.45 20.17
N PHE A 222 -4.66 15.29 19.34
CA PHE A 222 -4.72 15.57 17.91
C PHE A 222 -5.87 14.82 17.24
N PHE A 223 -6.00 13.51 17.48
CA PHE A 223 -7.05 12.69 16.89
C PHE A 223 -8.45 13.12 17.31
N ASN A 224 -8.67 13.41 18.60
CA ASN A 224 -9.96 13.87 19.11
C ASN A 224 -10.40 15.22 18.51
N ASP A 225 -9.46 16.07 18.12
CA ASP A 225 -9.76 17.33 17.45
C ASP A 225 -10.09 17.14 15.96
N LEU A 226 -9.75 16.00 15.35
CA LEU A 226 -10.16 15.63 13.98
C LEU A 226 -11.58 15.04 13.89
N ASP A 227 -12.10 14.51 15.00
CA ASP A 227 -13.42 13.86 15.07
C ASP A 227 -14.54 14.78 15.59
N LYS A 228 -14.20 16.04 15.94
CA LYS A 228 -15.16 17.13 16.21
C LYS A 228 -15.57 17.82 14.91
#